data_AF-A0A166G2A3-F1
#
_entry.id   AF-A0A166G2A3-F1
#
_cell.length_a   1.000
_cell.length_b   1.000
_cell.length_c   1.000
_cell.angle_alpha   90.00
_cell.angle_beta   90.00
_cell.angle_gamma   90.00
#
_symmetry.space_group_name_H-M   'P 1'
#
loop_
_entity.id
_entity.type
_entity.pdbx_description
1 polymer ?
#
loop_
_entity_poly.entity_id
_entity_poly.type
_entity_poly.pdbx_seq_one_letter_code
_entity_poly.pdbx_strand_id
1 'polypeptide(L)'
;MLKRPRKLQSTRGRNPPEDDGWLEVDKRRMMTTRTIKTAESLITRMLGGKFHSTPRAPQQKNSSTIEGWRTLQLDIQREQIHIVKDALPYISAPFSVQMISPTWPGVILGGSQQVLIETAPPVLVLHMMRFMYDTKVNCLVKIVKDVSFGPELAISPEIKTGARRGAIQTVLWCVLCAASTAHSPVSVPGRAVPSLSP
;
A
#
# COMPACT_ATOMS: atom_id res chain seq x y z
N MET A 1 38.71 -23.83 56.16
CA MET A 1 38.76 -23.54 54.71
C MET A 1 37.42 -22.95 54.27
N LEU A 2 37.34 -21.62 54.13
CA LEU A 2 36.11 -20.90 53.78
C LEU A 2 36.24 -20.36 52.35
N LYS A 3 35.62 -21.01 51.36
CA LYS A 3 35.62 -20.55 49.96
C LYS A 3 34.46 -19.57 49.75
N ARG A 4 34.79 -18.30 49.50
CA ARG A 4 33.84 -17.24 49.14
C ARG A 4 33.26 -17.50 47.73
N PRO A 5 31.95 -17.34 47.49
CA PRO A 5 31.40 -17.38 46.13
C PRO A 5 31.72 -16.09 45.35
N ARG A 6 32.15 -16.24 44.10
CA ARG A 6 32.41 -15.15 43.14
C ARG A 6 31.09 -14.43 42.79
N LYS A 7 31.07 -13.10 42.89
CA LYS A 7 30.01 -12.25 42.31
C LYS A 7 30.02 -12.40 40.78
N LEU A 8 28.93 -12.92 40.21
CA LEU A 8 28.62 -12.71 38.79
C LEU A 8 28.12 -11.26 38.64
N GLN A 9 28.89 -10.42 37.96
CA GLN A 9 28.41 -9.14 37.48
C GLN A 9 27.53 -9.39 36.25
N SER A 10 26.22 -9.20 36.40
CA SER A 10 25.28 -9.14 35.28
C SER A 10 25.42 -7.78 34.60
N THR A 11 26.20 -7.72 33.52
CA THR A 11 26.25 -6.55 32.63
C THR A 11 24.89 -6.38 31.95
N ARG A 12 24.16 -5.35 32.38
CA ARG A 12 23.03 -4.78 31.63
C ARG A 12 23.52 -4.27 30.27
N GLY A 13 22.66 -4.38 29.27
CA GLY A 13 22.68 -3.49 28.11
C GLY A 13 23.28 -4.07 26.85
N ARG A 14 22.46 -4.75 26.06
CA ARG A 14 22.58 -4.71 24.61
C ARG A 14 21.17 -4.57 24.04
N ASN A 15 20.73 -3.32 23.89
CA ASN A 15 19.66 -2.99 22.95
C ASN A 15 20.11 -3.56 21.58
N PRO A 16 19.22 -4.21 20.81
CA PRO A 16 19.58 -4.60 19.45
C PRO A 16 20.01 -3.35 18.67
N PRO A 17 20.96 -3.48 17.72
CA PRO A 17 21.45 -2.34 16.97
C PRO A 17 20.26 -1.62 16.35
N GLU A 18 20.17 -0.33 16.62
CA GLU A 18 19.28 0.56 15.88
C GLU A 18 19.62 0.33 14.40
N ASP A 19 18.66 -0.23 13.67
CA ASP A 19 18.71 -0.36 12.23
C ASP A 19 18.88 1.05 11.68
N ASP A 20 20.14 1.43 11.39
CA ASP A 20 20.53 2.71 10.82
C ASP A 20 19.89 2.81 9.42
N GLY A 21 18.59 3.14 9.45
CA GLY A 21 17.75 3.29 8.30
C GLY A 21 18.32 4.42 7.46
N TRP A 22 18.66 4.08 6.21
CA TRP A 22 19.23 5.00 5.24
C TRP A 22 18.47 6.34 5.25
N LEU A 23 19.22 7.41 5.50
CA LEU A 23 18.71 8.78 5.42
C LEU A 23 18.68 9.17 3.95
N GLU A 24 17.50 9.22 3.35
CA GLU A 24 17.37 9.73 1.99
C GLU A 24 17.40 11.26 2.06
N VAL A 25 18.46 11.85 1.49
CA VAL A 25 18.65 13.30 1.43
C VAL A 25 18.12 13.78 0.09
N ASP A 26 16.84 14.12 0.05
CA ASP A 26 16.32 14.90 -1.06
C ASP A 26 16.94 16.31 -0.96
N LYS A 27 17.23 16.97 -2.09
CA LYS A 27 18.00 18.25 -2.17
C LYS A 27 17.48 19.41 -1.29
N ARG A 28 16.35 19.24 -0.58
CA ARG A 28 15.74 20.22 0.33
C ARG A 28 15.32 19.68 1.70
N ARG A 29 15.28 18.37 1.97
CA ARG A 29 14.81 17.82 3.28
C ARG A 29 15.46 16.47 3.61
N MET A 30 15.92 16.32 4.86
CA MET A 30 16.38 15.04 5.42
C MET A 30 15.18 14.19 5.83
N MET A 31 15.09 12.96 5.32
CA MET A 31 13.98 12.04 5.58
C MET A 31 14.52 10.64 5.90
N THR A 32 14.03 10.03 6.98
CA THR A 32 14.44 8.68 7.37
C THR A 32 13.59 7.67 6.60
N THR A 33 14.20 6.87 5.70
CA THR A 33 13.49 5.83 4.94
C THR A 33 13.68 4.47 5.60
N ARG A 34 12.57 3.81 5.94
CA ARG A 34 12.53 2.42 6.43
C ARG A 34 12.04 1.51 5.31
N THR A 35 12.81 0.46 4.98
CA THR A 35 12.41 -0.51 3.94
C THR A 35 12.10 -1.85 4.57
N ILE A 36 10.86 -2.33 4.38
CA ILE A 36 10.44 -3.63 4.88
C ILE A 36 10.92 -4.72 3.91
N LYS A 37 11.87 -5.56 4.35
CA LYS A 37 12.44 -6.63 3.53
C LYS A 37 11.35 -7.68 3.22
N THR A 38 11.05 -7.86 1.94
CA THR A 38 10.16 -8.92 1.46
C THR A 38 11.01 -10.03 0.83
N ALA A 39 10.76 -11.29 1.19
CA ALA A 39 11.46 -12.43 0.61
C ALA A 39 11.26 -12.49 -0.91
N GLU A 40 12.37 -12.69 -1.63
CA GLU A 40 12.36 -12.81 -3.08
C GLU A 40 11.73 -14.14 -3.49
N SER A 41 10.73 -14.09 -4.37
CA SER A 41 10.06 -15.25 -4.95
C SER A 41 9.54 -14.90 -6.34
N LEU A 42 9.21 -15.90 -7.15
CA LEU A 42 8.56 -15.67 -8.45
C LEU A 42 7.25 -14.89 -8.30
N ILE A 43 6.52 -15.11 -7.21
CA ILE A 43 5.28 -14.41 -6.88
C ILE A 43 5.57 -12.93 -6.61
N THR A 44 6.60 -12.63 -5.81
CA THR A 44 7.04 -11.23 -5.57
C THR A 44 7.60 -10.59 -6.84
N ARG A 45 8.16 -11.35 -7.79
CA ARG A 45 8.62 -10.82 -9.07
C ARG A 45 7.49 -10.48 -10.04
N MET A 46 6.42 -11.30 -10.08
CA MET A 46 5.31 -11.11 -11.02
C MET A 46 4.22 -10.17 -10.50
N LEU A 47 3.90 -10.28 -9.20
CA LEU A 47 2.79 -9.58 -8.56
C LEU A 47 3.25 -8.55 -7.52
N GLY A 48 4.54 -8.53 -7.17
CA GLY A 48 5.05 -7.65 -6.13
C GLY A 48 5.29 -6.24 -6.64
N GLY A 49 4.53 -5.29 -6.10
CA GLY A 49 4.81 -3.86 -6.18
C GLY A 49 5.45 -3.34 -4.89
N LYS A 50 5.84 -2.06 -4.90
CA LYS A 50 6.28 -1.32 -3.71
C LYS A 50 5.47 -0.05 -3.55
N PHE A 51 5.09 0.23 -2.31
CA PHE A 51 4.47 1.46 -1.88
C PHE A 51 5.48 2.29 -1.11
N HIS A 52 5.41 3.59 -1.29
CA HIS A 52 6.13 4.58 -0.52
C HIS A 52 5.11 5.36 0.32
N SER A 53 5.17 5.17 1.63
CA SER A 53 4.28 5.85 2.57
C SER A 53 5.01 6.99 3.26
N THR A 54 4.40 8.16 3.29
CA THR A 54 4.94 9.36 3.95
C THR A 54 3.96 9.82 5.04
N PRO A 55 4.15 9.40 6.30
CA PRO A 55 3.43 9.98 7.43
C PRO A 55 3.87 11.43 7.67
N ARG A 56 2.88 12.30 7.92
CA ARG A 56 3.06 13.71 8.27
C ARG A 56 2.26 14.00 9.52
N ALA A 57 2.95 14.34 10.61
CA ALA A 57 2.31 14.80 11.84
C ALA A 57 3.02 16.05 12.37
N PRO A 58 2.30 16.94 13.09
CA PRO A 58 2.91 18.06 13.78
C PRO A 58 4.03 17.56 14.70
N GLN A 59 5.20 18.22 14.66
CA GLN A 59 6.35 17.91 15.52
C GLN A 59 6.99 16.53 15.29
N GLN A 60 6.69 15.85 14.17
CA GLN A 60 7.36 14.62 13.76
C GLN A 60 8.44 14.85 12.71
N LYS A 61 9.57 14.14 12.86
CA LYS A 61 10.60 14.06 11.82
C LYS A 61 10.00 13.38 10.60
N ASN A 62 10.23 13.94 9.42
CA ASN A 62 9.79 13.33 8.17
C ASN A 62 10.40 11.94 8.05
N SER A 63 9.53 10.94 7.93
CA SER A 63 9.92 9.56 7.69
C SER A 63 9.16 9.03 6.48
N SER A 64 9.80 8.11 5.77
CA SER A 64 9.21 7.31 4.70
C SER A 64 9.26 5.86 5.09
N THR A 65 8.25 5.10 4.71
CA THR A 65 8.33 3.64 4.77
C THR A 65 8.02 3.05 3.40
N ILE A 66 8.92 2.20 2.93
CA ILE A 66 8.76 1.43 1.70
C ILE A 66 8.27 0.03 2.07
N GLU A 67 7.10 -0.34 1.55
CA GLU A 67 6.43 -1.61 1.83
C GLU A 67 6.06 -2.35 0.55
N GLY A 68 6.21 -3.67 0.54
CA GLY A 68 5.79 -4.52 -0.58
C GLY A 68 4.28 -4.76 -0.60
N TRP A 69 3.65 -4.72 -1.77
CA TRP A 69 2.22 -5.03 -1.95
C TRP A 69 2.00 -5.99 -3.11
N ARG A 70 0.84 -6.65 -3.14
CA ARG A 70 0.48 -7.65 -4.18
C ARG A 70 -0.85 -7.39 -4.87
N THR A 71 -1.77 -6.73 -4.16
CA THR A 71 -3.12 -6.45 -4.64
C THR A 71 -3.48 -5.01 -4.26
N LEU A 72 -4.16 -4.28 -5.14
CA LEU A 72 -4.73 -2.96 -4.82
C LEU A 72 -6.20 -3.10 -4.48
N GLN A 73 -6.60 -2.61 -3.31
CA GLN A 73 -8.00 -2.56 -2.90
C GLN A 73 -8.61 -1.25 -3.40
N LEU A 74 -9.63 -1.36 -4.25
CA LEU A 74 -10.37 -0.25 -4.82
C LEU A 74 -11.69 -0.10 -4.09
N ASP A 75 -11.85 1.02 -3.40
CA ASP A 75 -13.12 1.43 -2.83
C ASP A 75 -14.01 1.99 -3.96
N ILE A 76 -15.14 1.33 -4.21
CA ILE A 76 -16.12 1.71 -5.24
C ILE A 76 -17.39 2.32 -4.66
N GLN A 77 -17.43 2.57 -3.35
CA GLN A 77 -18.60 3.12 -2.66
C GLN A 77 -18.98 4.51 -3.16
N ARG A 78 -17.98 5.31 -3.54
CA ARG A 78 -18.19 6.70 -3.93
C ARG A 78 -19.04 6.79 -5.20
N GLU A 79 -20.03 7.67 -5.20
CA GLU A 79 -20.95 7.86 -6.33
C GLU A 79 -20.21 8.26 -7.61
N GLN A 80 -19.11 9.00 -7.51
CA GLN A 80 -18.32 9.50 -8.64
C GLN A 80 -17.54 8.40 -9.38
N ILE A 81 -17.39 7.19 -8.82
CA ILE A 81 -16.56 6.13 -9.40
C ILE A 81 -17.38 5.26 -10.36
N HIS A 82 -17.31 5.53 -11.67
CA HIS A 82 -18.01 4.70 -12.67
C HIS A 82 -17.04 3.78 -13.44
N ILE A 83 -15.75 4.10 -13.39
CA ILE A 83 -14.68 3.37 -14.05
C ILE A 83 -13.60 3.04 -13.03
N VAL A 84 -12.92 1.89 -13.16
CA VAL A 84 -11.76 1.51 -12.33
C VAL A 84 -10.70 2.63 -12.26
N LYS A 85 -10.52 3.38 -13.35
CA LYS A 85 -9.57 4.50 -13.41
C LYS A 85 -9.91 5.62 -12.42
N ASP A 86 -11.19 5.86 -12.15
CA ASP A 86 -11.66 6.89 -11.22
C ASP A 86 -11.36 6.52 -9.77
N ALA A 87 -11.22 5.23 -9.47
CA ALA A 87 -10.93 4.72 -8.13
C ALA A 87 -9.43 4.84 -7.77
N LEU A 88 -8.54 4.77 -8.76
CA LEU A 88 -7.08 4.74 -8.55
C LEU A 88 -6.53 5.94 -7.77
N PRO A 89 -6.92 7.20 -8.05
CA PRO A 89 -6.43 8.37 -7.31
C PRO A 89 -6.69 8.28 -5.81
N TYR A 90 -7.81 7.66 -5.40
CA TYR A 90 -8.19 7.56 -4.00
C TYR A 90 -7.31 6.64 -3.18
N ILE A 91 -6.58 5.69 -3.80
CA ILE A 91 -5.55 4.91 -3.10
C ILE A 91 -4.43 5.83 -2.59
N SER A 92 -4.11 6.86 -3.36
CA SER A 92 -3.01 7.79 -3.07
C SER A 92 -3.42 9.07 -2.35
N ALA A 93 -4.71 9.22 -2.07
CA ALA A 93 -5.23 10.36 -1.34
C ALA A 93 -4.67 10.32 0.11
N PRO A 94 -4.19 11.46 0.64
CA PRO A 94 -3.83 11.54 2.06
C PRO A 94 -5.04 11.20 2.93
N PHE A 95 -4.88 10.28 3.86
CA PHE A 95 -5.90 9.96 4.86
C PHE A 95 -5.42 10.34 6.26
N SER A 96 -6.36 10.67 7.14
CA SER A 96 -6.06 11.03 8.52
C SER A 96 -5.66 9.79 9.31
N VAL A 97 -4.60 9.93 10.12
CA VAL A 97 -4.09 8.87 10.98
C VAL A 97 -3.83 9.45 12.37
N GLN A 98 -4.11 8.66 13.39
CA GLN A 98 -3.73 8.98 14.76
C GLN A 98 -2.33 8.43 15.02
N MET A 99 -1.42 9.30 15.46
CA MET A 99 -0.03 8.92 15.72
C MET A 99 0.32 9.19 17.18
N ILE A 100 1.07 8.30 17.81
CA ILE A 100 1.57 8.52 19.16
C ILE A 100 2.79 9.44 19.08
N SER A 101 2.83 10.47 19.92
CA SER A 101 3.98 11.36 20.00
C SER A 101 5.21 10.59 20.55
N PRO A 102 6.36 10.60 19.86
CA PRO A 102 7.61 10.07 20.38
C PRO A 102 8.22 10.97 21.46
N THR A 103 7.86 12.26 21.49
CA THR A 103 8.34 13.22 22.48
C THR A 103 7.55 13.09 23.79
N TRP A 104 6.25 12.79 23.69
CA TRP A 104 5.33 12.71 24.84
C TRP A 104 4.57 11.39 24.82
N PRO A 105 5.07 10.34 25.52
CA PRO A 105 4.41 9.05 25.60
C PRO A 105 2.95 9.20 26.09
N GLY A 106 2.00 8.65 25.35
CA GLY A 106 0.57 8.71 25.68
C GLY A 106 -0.21 9.86 25.04
N VAL A 107 0.46 10.80 24.36
CA VAL A 107 -0.22 11.86 23.58
C VAL A 107 -0.51 11.37 22.17
N ILE A 108 -1.78 11.39 21.77
CA ILE A 108 -2.23 11.10 20.40
C ILE A 108 -2.26 12.41 19.60
N LEU A 109 -1.51 12.45 18.51
CA LEU A 109 -1.47 13.55 17.57
C LEU A 109 -2.26 13.20 16.31
N GLY A 110 -3.03 14.16 15.81
CA GLY A 110 -3.63 14.07 14.48
C GLY A 110 -2.56 14.24 13.40
N GLY A 111 -2.43 13.25 12.53
CA GLY A 111 -1.53 13.26 11.38
C GLY A 111 -2.27 12.94 10.07
N SER A 112 -1.53 13.02 8.97
CA SER A 112 -1.95 12.54 7.66
C SER A 112 -0.93 11.55 7.14
N GLN A 113 -1.38 10.45 6.56
CA GLN A 113 -0.53 9.51 5.86
C GLN A 113 -0.92 9.49 4.39
N GLN A 114 0.10 9.54 3.53
CA GLN A 114 -0.08 9.38 2.10
C GLN A 114 0.70 8.18 1.62
N VAL A 115 0.10 7.36 0.75
CA VAL A 115 0.73 6.18 0.16
C VAL A 115 0.81 6.39 -1.35
N LEU A 116 1.99 6.25 -1.92
CA LEU A 116 2.23 6.38 -3.36
C LEU A 116 2.82 5.09 -3.91
N ILE A 117 2.53 4.76 -5.16
CA ILE A 117 3.14 3.61 -5.84
C ILE A 117 4.57 3.98 -6.21
N GLU A 118 5.53 3.24 -5.66
CA GLU A 118 6.93 3.39 -6.01
C GLU A 118 7.31 2.54 -7.23
N THR A 119 6.88 1.28 -7.20
CA THR A 119 7.07 0.33 -8.30
C THR A 119 5.78 -0.45 -8.49
N ALA A 120 5.25 -0.44 -9.71
CA ALA A 120 4.11 -1.28 -10.07
C ALA A 120 4.60 -2.65 -10.57
N PRO A 121 3.89 -3.75 -10.23
CA PRO A 121 4.22 -5.07 -10.72
C PRO A 121 3.91 -5.21 -12.22
N PRO A 122 4.56 -6.16 -12.92
CA PRO A 122 4.20 -6.51 -14.30
C PRO A 122 2.73 -6.96 -14.46
N VAL A 123 2.21 -7.67 -13.45
CA VAL A 123 0.82 -8.11 -13.37
C VAL A 123 0.18 -7.52 -12.12
N LEU A 124 -0.80 -6.63 -12.32
CA LEU A 124 -1.50 -5.91 -11.28
C LEU A 124 -2.84 -6.57 -10.95
N VAL A 125 -3.04 -6.92 -9.68
CA VAL A 125 -4.31 -7.49 -9.23
C VAL A 125 -5.13 -6.40 -8.56
N LEU A 126 -6.32 -6.13 -9.07
CA LEU A 126 -7.27 -5.17 -8.51
C LEU A 126 -8.39 -5.89 -7.79
N HIS A 127 -8.56 -5.59 -6.52
CA HIS A 127 -9.66 -6.09 -5.70
C HIS A 127 -10.70 -4.99 -5.53
N MET A 128 -11.90 -5.17 -6.10
CA MET A 128 -12.99 -4.23 -5.89
C MET A 128 -13.70 -4.51 -4.57
N MET A 129 -13.64 -3.55 -3.64
CA MET A 129 -14.31 -3.62 -2.35
C MET A 129 -15.81 -3.39 -2.56
N ARG A 130 -16.53 -4.47 -2.88
CA ARG A 130 -17.99 -4.45 -3.09
C ARG A 130 -18.80 -4.67 -1.83
N PHE A 131 -18.16 -4.81 -0.68
CA PHE A 131 -18.83 -5.00 0.61
C PHE A 131 -18.47 -3.86 1.53
N MET A 132 -19.48 -3.27 2.13
CA MET A 132 -19.31 -2.22 3.11
C MET A 132 -20.27 -2.43 4.28
N TYR A 133 -19.87 -1.98 5.45
CA TYR A 133 -20.77 -1.94 6.60
C TYR A 133 -21.61 -0.66 6.53
N ASP A 134 -22.92 -0.81 6.43
CA ASP A 134 -23.83 0.33 6.46
C ASP A 134 -24.36 0.54 7.89
N THR A 135 -23.96 1.66 8.49
CA THR A 135 -24.35 2.05 9.85
C THR A 135 -25.86 2.32 9.99
N LYS A 136 -26.59 2.58 8.89
CA LYS A 136 -28.04 2.80 8.93
C LYS A 136 -28.81 1.50 9.19
N VAL A 137 -28.36 0.41 8.57
CA VAL A 137 -28.97 -0.91 8.69
C VAL A 137 -28.21 -1.84 9.64
N ASN A 138 -27.05 -1.39 10.16
CA ASN A 138 -26.13 -2.18 11.01
C ASN A 138 -25.81 -3.56 10.43
N CYS A 139 -25.57 -3.63 9.12
CA CYS A 139 -25.30 -4.86 8.40
C CYS A 139 -24.28 -4.66 7.28
N LEU A 140 -23.63 -5.75 6.86
CA LEU A 140 -22.80 -5.78 5.66
C LEU A 140 -23.70 -5.76 4.41
N VAL A 141 -23.53 -4.73 3.60
CA VAL A 141 -24.28 -4.54 2.35
C VAL A 141 -23.34 -4.74 1.17
N LYS A 142 -23.83 -5.47 0.16
CA LYS A 142 -23.16 -5.59 -1.13
C LYS A 142 -23.48 -4.37 -1.99
N ILE A 143 -22.46 -3.67 -2.44
CA ILE A 143 -22.54 -2.58 -3.41
C ILE A 143 -22.91 -3.18 -4.77
N VAL A 144 -24.10 -2.84 -5.26
CA VAL A 144 -24.61 -3.24 -6.59
C VAL A 144 -24.45 -2.06 -7.56
N LYS A 145 -23.21 -1.58 -7.68
CA LYS A 145 -22.82 -0.52 -8.62
C LYS A 145 -22.18 -1.13 -9.86
N ASP A 146 -22.58 -0.67 -11.04
CA ASP A 146 -21.87 -1.02 -12.26
C ASP A 146 -20.58 -0.19 -12.37
N VAL A 147 -19.46 -0.88 -12.53
CA VAL A 147 -18.13 -0.28 -12.62
C VAL A 147 -17.47 -0.85 -13.86
N SER A 148 -17.37 -0.01 -14.88
CA SER A 148 -16.80 -0.38 -16.17
C SER A 148 -15.27 -0.36 -16.13
N PHE A 149 -14.64 -1.16 -17.00
CA PHE A 149 -13.19 -1.23 -17.08
C PHE A 149 -12.76 -1.66 -18.48
N GLY A 150 -11.72 -1.02 -19.02
CA GLY A 150 -11.25 -1.25 -20.39
C GLY A 150 -10.32 -2.47 -20.51
N PRO A 151 -9.68 -2.69 -21.66
CA PRO A 151 -8.62 -3.69 -21.79
C PRO A 151 -7.28 -3.21 -21.23
N GLU A 152 -7.06 -1.89 -21.24
CA GLU A 152 -5.82 -1.25 -20.85
C GLU A 152 -6.02 -0.41 -19.59
N LEU A 153 -5.07 -0.51 -18.65
CA LEU A 153 -5.05 0.30 -17.44
C LEU A 153 -3.76 1.13 -17.38
N ALA A 154 -3.95 2.44 -17.57
CA ALA A 154 -2.91 3.44 -17.46
C ALA A 154 -2.81 3.95 -16.01
N ILE A 155 -1.67 3.69 -15.35
CA ILE A 155 -1.40 4.23 -14.02
C ILE A 155 -0.93 5.69 -14.15
N SER A 156 -1.75 6.63 -13.67
CA SER A 156 -1.44 8.06 -13.65
C SER A 156 -0.12 8.35 -12.91
N PRO A 157 0.62 9.40 -13.30
CA PRO A 157 1.83 9.78 -12.60
C PRO A 157 1.56 10.37 -11.20
N GLU A 158 0.38 10.93 -10.97
CA GLU A 158 -0.02 11.53 -9.68
C GLU A 158 -0.03 10.53 -8.52
N ILE A 159 -0.31 9.26 -8.81
CA ILE A 159 -0.36 8.18 -7.82
C ILE A 159 1.01 7.50 -7.64
N LYS A 160 2.04 7.96 -8.36
CA LYS A 160 3.41 7.44 -8.30
C LYS A 160 4.36 8.36 -7.52
N THR A 161 5.33 7.77 -6.84
CA THR A 161 6.38 8.53 -6.14
C THR A 161 7.49 9.02 -7.09
N GLY A 162 8.09 10.17 -6.75
CA GLY A 162 9.40 10.63 -7.22
C GLY A 162 9.71 10.51 -8.73
N ALA A 163 10.99 10.23 -9.04
CA ALA A 163 11.64 10.29 -10.37
C ALA A 163 10.96 9.50 -11.52
N ARG A 164 9.92 8.71 -11.24
CA ARG A 164 9.16 7.91 -12.22
C ARG A 164 7.79 8.47 -12.57
N ARG A 165 7.46 9.69 -12.10
CA ARG A 165 6.25 10.45 -12.49
C ARG A 165 6.20 10.84 -13.98
N GLY A 166 7.24 10.59 -14.77
CA GLY A 166 7.27 10.99 -16.18
C GLY A 166 6.48 10.08 -17.14
N ALA A 167 6.19 8.83 -16.75
CA ALA A 167 5.63 7.84 -17.68
C ALA A 167 4.31 7.24 -17.17
N ILE A 168 3.28 7.33 -18.02
CA ILE A 168 2.11 6.47 -17.95
C ILE A 168 2.62 5.04 -18.14
N GLN A 169 2.27 4.17 -17.20
CA GLN A 169 2.63 2.75 -17.29
C GLN A 169 1.36 1.95 -17.52
N THR A 170 1.35 1.22 -18.62
CA THR A 170 0.35 0.19 -18.90
C THR A 170 0.81 -1.11 -18.26
N VAL A 171 -0.07 -1.73 -17.49
CA VAL A 171 0.19 -3.01 -16.82
C VAL A 171 -0.80 -4.05 -17.31
N LEU A 172 -0.43 -5.34 -17.28
CA LEU A 172 -1.42 -6.41 -17.34
C LEU A 172 -2.16 -6.42 -16.01
N TRP A 173 -3.46 -6.67 -16.01
CA TRP A 173 -4.23 -6.61 -14.79
C TRP A 173 -5.42 -7.55 -14.82
N CYS A 174 -5.91 -7.91 -13.64
CA CYS A 174 -7.16 -8.65 -13.49
C CYS A 174 -7.99 -8.08 -12.35
N VAL A 175 -9.30 -8.31 -12.44
CA VAL A 175 -10.27 -7.91 -11.44
C VAL A 175 -10.70 -9.13 -10.63
N LEU A 176 -10.54 -9.02 -9.32
CA LEU A 176 -11.15 -9.92 -8.35
C LEU A 176 -12.47 -9.31 -7.88
N CYS A 177 -13.57 -9.95 -8.26
CA CYS A 177 -14.91 -9.66 -7.73
C CYS A 177 -15.28 -10.76 -6.74
N ALA A 178 -15.36 -10.42 -5.45
CA ALA A 178 -15.98 -11.31 -4.48
C ALA A 178 -17.50 -11.30 -4.70
N ALA A 179 -18.08 -12.43 -5.10
CA ALA A 179 -19.53 -12.61 -5.10
C ALA A 179 -19.98 -13.15 -3.73
N SER A 180 -21.15 -12.71 -3.27
CA SER A 180 -21.77 -13.24 -2.04
C SER A 180 -22.29 -14.68 -2.19
N THR A 181 -22.31 -15.20 -3.41
CA THR A 181 -22.65 -16.58 -3.78
C THR A 181 -21.37 -17.30 -4.19
N ALA A 182 -21.25 -18.60 -3.89
CA ALA A 182 -20.03 -19.43 -3.91
C ALA A 182 -19.10 -19.44 -5.17
N HIS A 183 -19.34 -18.61 -6.17
CA HIS A 183 -18.49 -18.39 -7.34
C HIS A 183 -17.98 -16.94 -7.38
N SER A 184 -16.69 -16.72 -7.14
CA SER A 184 -16.02 -15.44 -7.38
C SER A 184 -15.57 -15.36 -8.85
N PRO A 185 -16.20 -14.54 -9.71
CA PRO A 185 -15.74 -14.36 -11.08
C PRO A 185 -14.42 -13.59 -11.11
N VAL A 186 -13.45 -14.11 -11.87
CA VAL A 186 -12.21 -13.41 -12.22
C VAL A 186 -12.34 -12.94 -13.66
N SER A 187 -12.16 -11.64 -13.90
CA SER A 187 -12.16 -11.08 -15.25
C SER A 187 -10.76 -10.63 -15.63
N VAL A 188 -10.31 -11.08 -16.81
CA VAL A 188 -9.04 -10.66 -17.42
C VAL A 188 -9.38 -9.92 -18.72
N PRO A 189 -8.85 -8.72 -18.96
CA PRO A 189 -9.00 -8.03 -20.23
C PRO A 189 -8.31 -8.83 -21.35
N GLY A 190 -9.09 -9.24 -22.35
CA GLY A 190 -8.58 -9.99 -23.50
C GLY A 190 -7.78 -9.10 -24.46
N ARG A 191 -6.58 -9.55 -24.85
CA ARG A 191 -5.95 -9.12 -26.11
C ARG A 191 -6.78 -9.68 -27.26
N ALA A 192 -7.22 -8.83 -28.18
CA ALA A 192 -7.90 -9.28 -29.39
C ALA A 192 -7.01 -10.32 -30.12
N VAL A 193 -7.50 -11.55 -30.24
CA VAL A 193 -6.92 -12.55 -31.13
C VAL A 193 -7.39 -12.16 -32.54
N PRO A 194 -6.49 -11.95 -33.52
CA PRO A 194 -6.93 -11.73 -34.89
C PRO A 194 -7.67 -12.99 -35.34
N SER A 195 -8.93 -12.83 -35.73
CA SER A 195 -9.70 -13.91 -36.35
C SER A 195 -9.02 -14.30 -37.66
N LEU A 196 -8.36 -15.45 -37.68
CA LEU A 196 -7.99 -16.14 -38.91
C LEU A 196 -9.23 -16.84 -39.45
N SER A 197 -9.87 -16.23 -40.44
CA SER A 197 -10.81 -16.90 -41.33
C SER A 197 -10.05 -17.40 -42.57
N PRO A 198 -10.24 -18.66 -42.99
CA PRO A 198 -10.35 -18.99 -44.40
C PRO A 198 -11.78 -18.74 -44.92
#